data_AF-A0AAN0JXL0-F1
#
_entry.id   AF-A0AAN0JXL0-F1
#
_cell.length_a   1.000
_cell.length_b   1.000
_cell.length_c   1.000
_cell.angle_alpha   90.00
_cell.angle_beta   90.00
_cell.angle_gamma   90.00
#
_symmetry.space_group_name_H-M   'P 1'
#
loop_
_entity.id
_entity.type
_entity.pdbx_description
1 polymer ?
#
loop_
_entity_poly.entity_id
_entity_poly.type
_entity_poly.pdbx_seq_one_letter_code
_entity_poly.pdbx_strand_id
1 'polypeptide(L)'
;MQIHQYVVDKFIDNPMCSSIHISVYAKPGIAKDPLHCPITLTGIDPSKIVYINRTPPLFSMIDSTSSSSSTASISQTRRETEEGTFRSDIAHRVMTECTGMIKERLDLNTLVDKLLEKRMINERQKTKVLDERCGLTANQRMDELLSLVKASIREDGEDFGLFVEIIKQENTRRTDRLAQTLLDNYKRLL
;
A
#
# COMPACT_ATOMS: atom_id res chain seq x y z
N MET A 1 -1.27 11.20 -26.92
CA MET A 1 -2.52 10.45 -26.61
C MET A 1 -3.65 11.45 -26.48
N GLN A 2 -4.86 11.12 -26.93
CA GLN A 2 -6.02 12.02 -26.89
C GLN A 2 -7.21 11.29 -26.25
N ILE A 3 -8.02 12.01 -25.46
CA ILE A 3 -9.28 11.52 -24.90
C ILE A 3 -10.40 12.42 -25.43
N HIS A 4 -11.48 11.82 -25.93
CA HIS A 4 -12.61 12.54 -26.52
C HIS A 4 -13.74 12.75 -25.51
N GLN A 5 -14.48 13.86 -25.66
CA GLN A 5 -15.58 14.26 -24.79
C GLN A 5 -16.63 13.17 -24.56
N TYR A 6 -17.06 12.45 -25.59
CA TYR A 6 -18.07 11.40 -25.45
C TYR A 6 -17.62 10.23 -24.53
N VAL A 7 -16.31 10.05 -24.33
CA VAL A 7 -15.75 9.11 -23.35
C VAL A 7 -15.85 9.69 -21.94
N VAL A 8 -15.62 11.00 -21.82
CA VAL A 8 -15.72 11.75 -20.56
C VAL A 8 -17.18 11.84 -20.07
N ASP A 9 -18.13 12.07 -20.97
CA ASP A 9 -19.55 12.22 -20.62
C ASP A 9 -20.14 10.92 -20.05
N LYS A 10 -19.70 9.75 -20.57
CA LYS A 10 -20.08 8.43 -20.07
C LYS A 10 -19.71 8.20 -18.59
N PHE A 11 -18.83 9.02 -18.02
CA PHE A 11 -18.45 8.93 -16.60
C PHE A 11 -19.48 9.52 -15.65
N ILE A 12 -20.34 10.41 -16.14
CA ILE A 12 -21.37 11.07 -15.33
C ILE A 12 -22.56 10.12 -15.09
N ASP A 13 -22.87 9.25 -16.06
CA ASP A 13 -24.04 8.37 -16.04
C ASP A 13 -23.88 7.13 -15.14
N ASN A 14 -22.66 6.80 -14.69
CA ASN A 14 -22.42 5.67 -13.80
C ASN A 14 -21.26 5.95 -12.82
N PRO A 15 -21.53 6.32 -11.55
CA PRO A 15 -20.50 6.68 -10.56
C PRO A 15 -19.64 5.49 -10.10
N MET A 16 -20.00 4.24 -10.45
CA MET A 16 -19.20 3.04 -10.15
C MET A 16 -18.23 2.65 -11.28
N CYS A 17 -18.30 3.29 -12.45
CA CYS A 17 -17.47 2.96 -13.61
C CYS A 17 -16.65 4.14 -14.16
N SER A 18 -16.53 5.23 -13.42
CA SER A 18 -15.91 6.47 -13.88
C SER A 18 -14.42 6.63 -13.56
N SER A 19 -13.63 5.58 -13.81
CA SER A 19 -12.17 5.64 -13.76
C SER A 19 -11.55 5.27 -15.11
N ILE A 20 -10.62 6.11 -15.59
CA ILE A 20 -9.71 5.74 -16.69
C ILE A 20 -8.38 5.38 -16.04
N HIS A 21 -7.93 4.14 -16.24
CA HIS A 21 -6.58 3.74 -15.88
C HIS A 21 -5.65 3.94 -17.08
N ILE A 22 -4.60 4.74 -16.90
CA ILE A 22 -3.59 5.00 -17.92
C ILE A 22 -2.25 4.52 -17.37
N SER A 23 -1.64 3.55 -18.04
CA SER A 23 -0.32 3.05 -17.67
C SER A 23 0.70 3.47 -18.71
N VAL A 24 1.74 4.17 -18.26
CA VAL A 24 2.88 4.59 -19.08
C VAL A 24 4.08 3.75 -18.66
N TYR A 25 4.57 2.92 -19.58
CA TYR A 25 5.73 2.06 -19.36
C TYR A 25 6.92 2.58 -20.16
N ALA A 26 8.08 2.63 -19.52
CA ALA A 26 9.37 2.78 -20.20
C ALA A 26 10.19 1.52 -19.94
N LYS A 27 10.99 1.11 -20.93
CA LYS A 27 11.92 0.00 -20.76
C LYS A 27 12.92 0.34 -19.64
N PRO A 28 13.18 -0.58 -18.68
CA PRO A 28 14.20 -0.39 -17.65
C PRO A 28 15.55 -0.01 -18.26
N GLY A 29 16.23 0.97 -17.68
CA GLY A 29 17.54 1.47 -18.13
C GLY A 29 17.53 2.38 -19.38
N ILE A 30 16.38 2.58 -20.03
CA ILE A 30 16.25 3.46 -21.20
C ILE A 30 15.84 4.89 -20.81
N ALA A 31 14.91 5.04 -19.85
CA ALA A 31 14.45 6.35 -19.39
C ALA A 31 15.48 6.97 -18.41
N LYS A 32 16.33 7.85 -18.93
CA LYS A 32 17.31 8.61 -18.12
C LYS A 32 16.74 9.94 -17.61
N ASP A 33 15.76 10.49 -18.33
CA ASP A 33 15.12 11.76 -18.01
C ASP A 33 13.69 11.55 -17.48
N PRO A 34 13.17 12.47 -16.64
CA PRO A 34 11.77 12.45 -16.22
C PRO A 34 10.82 12.39 -17.43
N LEU A 35 9.89 11.44 -17.39
CA LEU A 35 8.83 11.31 -18.38
C LEU A 35 7.81 12.42 -18.16
N HIS A 36 7.62 13.25 -19.18
CA HIS A 36 6.59 14.29 -19.23
C HIS A 36 5.67 14.02 -20.41
N CYS A 37 4.53 13.37 -20.15
CA CYS A 37 3.58 12.95 -21.18
C CYS A 37 2.30 13.81 -21.13
N PRO A 38 2.12 14.77 -22.05
CA PRO A 38 0.88 15.53 -22.15
C PRO A 38 -0.23 14.73 -22.83
N ILE A 39 -1.43 14.81 -22.26
CA ILE A 39 -2.65 14.18 -22.77
C ILE A 39 -3.67 15.28 -23.01
N THR A 40 -3.99 15.52 -24.28
CA THR A 40 -4.97 16.53 -24.67
C THR A 40 -6.38 15.96 -24.53
N LEU A 41 -7.24 16.64 -23.78
CA LEU A 41 -8.66 16.35 -23.72
C LEU A 41 -9.36 17.15 -24.80
N THR A 42 -10.00 16.46 -25.74
CA THR A 42 -10.61 17.06 -26.93
C THR A 42 -12.13 17.04 -26.80
N GLY A 43 -12.77 18.17 -27.08
CA GLY A 43 -14.24 18.33 -26.99
C GLY A 43 -14.76 18.87 -25.64
N ILE A 44 -13.88 19.27 -24.72
CA ILE A 44 -14.21 20.13 -23.56
C ILE A 44 -13.94 21.60 -23.89
N ASP A 45 -14.78 22.51 -23.39
CA ASP A 45 -14.58 23.97 -23.42
C ASP A 45 -14.56 24.53 -21.98
N PRO A 46 -13.44 25.13 -21.52
CA PRO A 46 -12.18 25.30 -22.23
C PRO A 46 -11.41 23.99 -22.38
N SER A 47 -10.62 23.91 -23.45
CA SER A 47 -9.67 22.80 -23.67
C SER A 47 -8.74 22.63 -22.46
N LYS A 48 -8.52 21.38 -22.02
CA LYS A 48 -7.59 21.05 -20.92
C LYS A 48 -6.58 20.01 -21.34
N ILE A 49 -5.41 20.06 -20.71
CA ILE A 49 -4.30 19.13 -20.89
C ILE A 49 -4.00 18.51 -19.53
N VAL A 50 -3.88 17.17 -19.50
CA VAL A 50 -3.45 16.42 -18.32
C VAL A 50 -1.99 16.02 -18.51
N TYR A 51 -1.15 16.25 -17.52
CA TYR A 51 0.28 15.92 -17.56
C TYR A 51 0.58 14.73 -16.66
N ILE A 52 1.22 13.70 -17.22
CA ILE A 52 1.82 12.61 -16.43
C ILE A 52 3.31 12.92 -16.26
N ASN A 53 3.71 13.21 -15.02
CA ASN A 53 5.09 13.42 -14.62
C ASN A 53 5.60 12.19 -13.86
N ARG A 54 6.58 11.48 -14.41
CA ARG A 54 7.24 10.35 -13.73
C ARG A 54 8.75 10.51 -13.74
N THR A 55 9.36 10.49 -12.57
CA THR A 55 10.82 10.43 -12.43
C THR A 55 11.26 8.96 -12.43
N PRO A 56 12.30 8.58 -13.21
CA PRO A 56 12.82 7.21 -13.17
C PRO A 56 13.41 6.87 -11.79
N PRO A 57 13.29 5.62 -11.32
CA PRO A 57 13.91 5.18 -10.06
C PRO A 57 15.44 5.18 -10.18
N LEU A 58 16.13 5.64 -9.12
CA LEU A 58 17.59 5.56 -9.03
C LEU A 58 18.02 4.08 -8.96
N PHE A 59 18.72 3.58 -9.97
CA PHE A 59 19.32 2.24 -9.94
C PHE A 59 20.59 2.24 -9.07
N SER A 60 20.60 1.50 -7.95
CA SER A 60 21.85 1.13 -7.27
C SER A 60 22.39 -0.17 -7.84
N MET A 61 23.53 -0.12 -8.54
CA MET A 61 24.32 -1.30 -8.90
C MET A 61 24.82 -1.98 -7.63
N ILE A 62 24.45 -3.23 -7.42
CA ILE A 62 25.12 -4.13 -6.47
C ILE A 62 25.60 -5.33 -7.27
N ASP A 63 26.91 -5.40 -7.43
CA ASP A 63 27.65 -6.51 -8.03
C ASP A 63 27.37 -7.80 -7.27
N SER A 64 26.97 -8.85 -8.01
CA SER A 64 26.71 -10.18 -7.45
C SER A 64 27.93 -11.07 -7.64
N THR A 65 28.69 -11.29 -6.56
CA THR A 65 29.71 -12.35 -6.50
C THR A 65 29.05 -13.64 -6.01
N SER A 66 29.09 -14.67 -6.85
CA SER A 66 28.52 -15.99 -6.60
C SER A 66 29.30 -16.76 -5.53
N SER A 67 28.59 -17.53 -4.70
CA SER A 67 29.09 -18.80 -4.15
C SER A 67 27.92 -19.70 -3.74
N SER A 68 27.94 -20.90 -4.30
CA SER A 68 26.96 -21.97 -4.21
C SER A 68 27.33 -23.00 -3.13
N SER A 69 26.36 -23.57 -2.40
CA SER A 69 26.19 -25.04 -2.30
C SER A 69 24.88 -25.44 -1.58
N SER A 70 24.27 -26.49 -2.10
CA SER A 70 22.94 -27.11 -1.84
C SER A 70 22.82 -27.81 -0.47
N THR A 71 21.65 -28.11 0.12
CA THR A 71 20.56 -29.06 -0.24
C THR A 71 19.39 -28.85 0.76
N ALA A 72 18.09 -28.80 0.43
CA ALA A 72 17.25 -29.93 0.01
C ALA A 72 15.91 -29.43 -0.59
N SER A 73 15.42 -30.22 -1.55
CA SER A 73 14.30 -30.11 -2.49
C SER A 73 13.06 -29.28 -2.11
N ILE A 74 12.90 -28.19 -2.86
CA ILE A 74 11.67 -27.42 -3.11
C ILE A 74 11.12 -27.91 -4.45
N SER A 75 9.85 -28.31 -4.50
CA SER A 75 9.13 -28.49 -5.77
C SER A 75 8.38 -27.20 -6.12
N GLN A 76 8.82 -26.61 -7.23
CA GLN A 76 8.47 -25.32 -7.79
C GLN A 76 7.04 -25.24 -8.32
N THR A 77 6.46 -24.04 -8.23
CA THR A 77 6.00 -23.20 -9.36
C THR A 77 5.50 -21.90 -8.73
N ARG A 78 5.94 -20.69 -9.08
CA ARG A 78 5.97 -20.09 -10.40
C ARG A 78 6.59 -18.68 -10.25
N ARG A 79 7.65 -18.44 -11.02
CA ARG A 79 8.09 -17.15 -11.60
C ARG A 79 8.39 -15.98 -10.66
N GLU A 80 9.68 -15.65 -10.64
CA GLU A 80 10.18 -14.27 -10.58
C GLU A 80 9.43 -13.39 -11.58
N THR A 81 8.67 -12.41 -11.10
CA THR A 81 8.15 -11.28 -11.87
C THR A 81 7.68 -10.21 -10.87
N GLU A 82 8.33 -9.04 -10.92
CA GLU A 82 7.84 -7.71 -10.51
C GLU A 82 7.84 -7.35 -9.00
N GLU A 83 8.48 -6.22 -8.68
CA GLU A 83 8.15 -5.38 -7.52
C GLU A 83 6.63 -5.14 -7.51
N GLY A 84 5.89 -5.99 -6.79
CA GLY A 84 4.42 -5.99 -6.88
C GLY A 84 3.84 -6.71 -5.69
N THR A 85 3.10 -5.95 -4.88
CA THR A 85 2.16 -6.41 -3.84
C THR A 85 2.76 -7.32 -2.76
N PHE A 86 2.72 -6.86 -1.50
CA PHE A 86 3.11 -7.73 -0.38
C PHE A 86 2.25 -9.01 -0.40
N ARG A 87 2.87 -10.18 -0.31
CA ARG A 87 2.17 -11.45 -0.05
C ARG A 87 1.34 -11.37 1.24
N SER A 88 0.02 -11.51 1.10
CA SER A 88 -0.95 -11.37 2.19
C SER A 88 -0.75 -12.37 3.32
N ASP A 89 -0.37 -13.62 3.01
CA ASP A 89 -0.12 -14.67 3.99
C ASP A 89 1.08 -14.34 4.90
N ILE A 90 2.18 -13.86 4.31
CA ILE A 90 3.35 -13.41 5.06
C ILE A 90 3.04 -12.14 5.85
N ALA A 91 2.40 -11.15 5.22
CA ALA A 91 2.07 -9.89 5.86
C ALA A 91 1.14 -10.07 7.06
N HIS A 92 0.10 -10.89 6.92
CA HIS A 92 -0.80 -11.26 8.01
C HIS A 92 -0.03 -11.94 9.16
N ARG A 93 0.92 -12.82 8.83
CA ARG A 93 1.76 -13.48 9.84
C ARG A 93 2.64 -12.47 10.59
N VAL A 94 3.31 -11.56 9.89
CA VAL A 94 4.11 -10.48 10.50
C VAL A 94 3.25 -9.65 11.46
N MET A 95 2.06 -9.25 11.01
CA MET A 95 1.12 -8.47 11.83
C MET A 95 0.70 -9.22 13.09
N THR A 96 0.49 -10.53 12.99
CA THR A 96 0.15 -11.38 14.14
C THR A 96 1.32 -11.48 15.12
N GLU A 97 2.53 -11.77 14.64
CA GLU A 97 3.74 -11.89 15.49
C GLU A 97 4.13 -10.56 16.13
N CYS A 98 3.90 -9.43 15.46
CA CYS A 98 4.27 -8.09 15.95
C CYS A 98 3.15 -7.36 16.70
N THR A 99 1.98 -8.01 16.94
CA THR A 99 0.80 -7.35 17.55
C THR A 99 1.13 -6.67 18.88
N GLY A 100 1.89 -7.32 19.78
CA GLY A 100 2.25 -6.73 21.07
C GLY A 100 3.08 -5.45 20.93
N MET A 101 4.09 -5.47 20.06
CA MET A 101 4.97 -4.32 19.82
C MET A 101 4.23 -3.15 19.14
N ILE A 102 3.23 -3.45 18.29
CA ILE A 102 2.36 -2.42 17.69
C ILE A 102 1.54 -1.73 18.78
N LYS A 103 0.91 -2.49 19.68
CA LYS A 103 0.08 -1.95 20.78
C LYS A 103 0.85 -1.05 21.73
N GLU A 104 2.12 -1.36 21.99
CA GLU A 104 2.96 -0.57 22.90
C GLU A 104 3.38 0.79 22.33
N ARG A 105 3.35 0.94 21.00
CA ARG A 105 3.99 2.04 20.29
C ARG A 105 3.02 3.00 19.60
N LEU A 106 1.79 2.56 19.33
CA LEU A 106 0.77 3.34 18.64
C LEU A 106 -0.37 3.72 19.59
N ASP A 107 -0.90 4.93 19.42
CA ASP A 107 -2.12 5.39 20.08
C ASP A 107 -3.35 4.95 19.26
N LEU A 108 -4.40 4.50 19.95
CA LEU A 108 -5.63 4.03 19.31
C LEU A 108 -6.30 5.13 18.47
N ASN A 109 -6.46 6.33 19.02
CA ASN A 109 -7.22 7.41 18.38
C ASN A 109 -6.52 7.90 17.12
N THR A 110 -5.20 8.11 17.21
CA THR A 110 -4.40 8.57 16.06
C THR A 110 -4.37 7.52 14.95
N LEU A 111 -4.27 6.24 15.32
CA LEU A 111 -4.25 5.14 14.36
C LEU A 111 -5.59 4.98 13.65
N VAL A 112 -6.72 5.08 14.35
CA VAL A 112 -8.07 4.99 13.76
C VAL A 112 -8.27 6.06 12.69
N ASP A 113 -7.90 7.31 12.96
CA ASP A 113 -8.08 8.40 12.01
C ASP A 113 -7.24 8.19 10.74
N LYS A 114 -6.01 7.70 10.88
CA LYS A 114 -5.13 7.41 9.74
C LYS A 114 -5.58 6.20 8.92
N LEU A 115 -6.10 5.17 9.57
CA LEU A 115 -6.67 4.00 8.89
C LEU A 115 -7.93 4.38 8.10
N LEU A 116 -8.74 5.30 8.61
CA LEU A 116 -9.90 5.84 7.89
C LEU A 116 -9.46 6.70 6.68
N GLU A 117 -8.45 7.56 6.86
CA GLU A 117 -7.88 8.40 5.79
C GLU A 117 -7.41 7.54 4.60
N LYS A 118 -6.76 6.40 4.89
CA LYS A 118 -6.29 5.44 3.88
C LYS A 118 -7.35 4.43 3.43
N ARG A 119 -8.60 4.56 3.91
CA ARG A 119 -9.75 3.68 3.60
C ARG A 119 -9.55 2.20 3.94
N MET A 120 -8.65 1.89 4.87
CA MET A 120 -8.47 0.54 5.41
C MET A 120 -9.61 0.16 6.36
N ILE A 121 -10.25 1.16 6.96
CA ILE A 121 -11.49 1.00 7.73
C ILE A 121 -12.52 2.04 7.29
N ASN A 122 -13.79 1.81 7.61
CA ASN A 122 -14.89 2.74 7.36
C ASN A 122 -15.42 3.41 8.63
N GLU A 123 -16.31 4.40 8.47
CA GLU A 123 -16.88 5.18 9.57
C GLU A 123 -17.62 4.32 10.61
N ARG A 124 -18.27 3.24 10.15
CA ARG A 124 -18.98 2.31 11.02
C ARG A 124 -18.00 1.54 11.92
N GLN A 125 -16.89 1.09 11.37
CA GLN A 125 -15.83 0.41 12.11
C GLN A 125 -15.13 1.37 13.08
N LYS A 126 -14.83 2.60 12.66
CA LYS A 126 -14.30 3.66 13.54
C LYS A 126 -15.21 3.88 14.75
N THR A 127 -16.50 4.08 14.52
CA THR A 127 -17.48 4.33 15.59
C THR A 127 -17.52 3.16 16.57
N LYS A 128 -17.49 1.91 16.08
CA LYS A 128 -17.47 0.72 16.93
C LYS A 128 -16.19 0.63 17.78
N VAL A 129 -15.03 0.86 17.18
CA VAL A 129 -13.73 0.78 17.87
C VAL A 129 -13.58 1.87 18.93
N LEU A 130 -14.13 3.06 18.69
CA LEU A 130 -14.03 4.18 19.63
C LEU A 130 -15.17 4.25 20.65
N ASP A 131 -16.19 3.39 20.55
CA ASP A 131 -17.31 3.38 21.48
C ASP A 131 -16.84 3.01 22.91
N GLU A 132 -16.89 3.97 23.83
CA GLU A 132 -16.52 3.75 25.23
C GLU A 132 -17.62 3.06 26.04
N ARG A 133 -18.84 2.98 25.50
CA ARG A 133 -20.00 2.41 26.20
C ARG A 133 -20.06 0.89 26.10
N CYS A 134 -19.21 0.28 25.28
CA CYS A 134 -19.16 -1.17 25.10
C CYS A 134 -18.50 -1.94 26.27
N GLY A 135 -17.92 -1.24 27.25
CA GLY A 135 -17.25 -1.84 28.41
C GLY A 135 -15.88 -2.45 28.10
N LEU A 136 -15.34 -2.26 26.89
CA LEU A 136 -14.01 -2.73 26.50
C LEU A 136 -12.90 -1.77 26.98
N THR A 137 -11.81 -2.36 27.46
CA THR A 137 -10.58 -1.61 27.77
C THR A 137 -9.94 -1.04 26.50
N ALA A 138 -9.11 0.00 26.63
CA ALA A 138 -8.37 0.56 25.49
C ALA A 138 -7.53 -0.51 24.76
N ASN A 139 -6.95 -1.47 25.49
CA ASN A 139 -6.20 -2.58 24.92
C ASN A 139 -7.09 -3.52 24.09
N GLN A 140 -8.29 -3.85 24.56
CA GLN A 140 -9.23 -4.68 23.81
C GLN A 140 -9.75 -3.95 22.57
N ARG A 141 -10.00 -2.64 22.66
CA ARG A 141 -10.38 -1.81 21.51
C ARG A 141 -9.26 -1.75 20.46
N MET A 142 -8.00 -1.65 20.91
CA MET A 142 -6.83 -1.77 20.03
C MET A 142 -6.73 -3.16 19.39
N ASP A 143 -7.02 -4.23 20.13
CA ASP A 143 -7.06 -5.59 19.57
C ASP A 143 -8.14 -5.74 18.48
N GLU A 144 -9.32 -5.15 18.68
CA GLU A 144 -10.37 -5.12 17.65
C GLU A 144 -9.92 -4.37 16.39
N LEU A 145 -9.30 -3.19 16.56
CA LEU A 145 -8.78 -2.41 15.44
C LEU A 145 -7.72 -3.19 14.66
N LEU A 146 -6.75 -3.80 15.36
CA LEU A 146 -5.70 -4.59 14.72
C LEU A 146 -6.26 -5.87 14.08
N SER A 147 -7.36 -6.42 14.61
CA SER A 147 -8.09 -7.52 13.97
C SER A 147 -8.65 -7.11 12.61
N LEU A 148 -9.24 -5.91 12.51
CA LEU A 148 -9.74 -5.37 11.24
C LEU A 148 -8.60 -5.14 10.23
N VAL A 149 -7.48 -4.55 10.68
CA VAL A 149 -6.30 -4.34 9.83
C VAL A 149 -5.75 -5.68 9.32
N LYS A 150 -5.64 -6.70 10.19
CA LYS A 150 -5.21 -8.04 9.78
C LYS A 150 -6.17 -8.68 8.77
N ALA A 151 -7.48 -8.50 8.93
CA ALA A 151 -8.46 -8.98 7.98
C ALA A 151 -8.28 -8.32 6.60
N SER A 152 -8.13 -6.99 6.57
CA SER A 152 -7.83 -6.21 5.36
C SER A 152 -6.58 -6.73 4.65
N ILE A 153 -5.47 -6.87 5.39
CA ILE A 153 -4.19 -7.39 4.87
C ILE A 153 -4.28 -8.81 4.32
N ARG A 154 -5.14 -9.63 4.92
CA ARG A 154 -5.36 -11.01 4.47
C ARG A 154 -6.11 -11.04 3.14
N GLU A 155 -7.02 -10.10 2.92
CA GLU A 155 -7.77 -9.94 1.66
C GLU A 155 -6.90 -9.30 0.57
N ASP A 156 -6.18 -8.23 0.91
CA ASP A 156 -5.24 -7.54 0.04
C ASP A 156 -3.93 -7.23 0.78
N GLY A 157 -2.84 -7.86 0.36
CA GLY A 157 -1.56 -7.64 1.01
C GLY A 157 -0.99 -6.23 0.83
N GLU A 158 -1.47 -5.44 -0.15
CA GLU A 158 -1.07 -4.03 -0.31
C GLU A 158 -1.39 -3.19 0.93
N ASP A 159 -2.43 -3.55 1.66
CA ASP A 159 -2.82 -2.90 2.91
C ASP A 159 -1.73 -2.97 3.98
N PHE A 160 -0.81 -3.95 3.90
CA PHE A 160 0.35 -3.99 4.78
C PHE A 160 1.32 -2.84 4.47
N GLY A 161 1.51 -2.53 3.18
CA GLY A 161 2.29 -1.38 2.76
C GLY A 161 1.68 -0.07 3.23
N LEU A 162 0.36 0.08 3.09
CA LEU A 162 -0.38 1.25 3.59
C LEU A 162 -0.26 1.37 5.11
N PHE A 163 -0.38 0.26 5.85
CA PHE A 163 -0.22 0.26 7.29
C PHE A 163 1.19 0.70 7.72
N VAL A 164 2.24 0.19 7.05
CA VAL A 164 3.63 0.60 7.29
C VAL A 164 3.83 2.09 6.96
N GLU A 165 3.18 2.60 5.91
CA GLU A 165 3.19 4.03 5.57
C GLU A 165 2.55 4.87 6.69
N ILE A 166 1.38 4.46 7.19
CA ILE A 166 0.69 5.13 8.31
C ILE A 166 1.61 5.24 9.53
N ILE A 167 2.32 4.17 9.89
CA ILE A 167 3.25 4.18 11.02
C ILE A 167 4.37 5.21 10.81
N LYS A 168 4.90 5.32 9.59
CA LYS A 168 5.96 6.28 9.26
C LYS A 168 5.46 7.74 9.29
N GLN A 169 4.19 7.98 8.97
CA GLN A 169 3.61 9.34 9.00
C GLN A 169 3.58 9.96 10.40
N GLU A 170 3.63 9.14 11.46
CA GLU A 170 3.73 9.64 12.84
C GLU A 170 5.07 10.36 13.12
N ASN A 171 6.07 10.18 12.24
CA ASN A 171 7.34 10.92 12.22
C ASN A 171 8.08 10.92 13.58
N THR A 172 8.09 9.77 14.25
CA THR A 172 8.87 9.57 15.47
C THR A 172 9.91 8.47 15.27
N ARG A 173 11.05 8.59 15.95
CA ARG A 173 12.07 7.52 15.96
C ARG A 173 11.51 6.16 16.41
N ARG A 174 10.48 6.16 17.26
CA ARG A 174 9.87 4.94 17.81
C ARG A 174 9.03 4.22 16.76
N THR A 175 8.28 4.98 15.96
CA THR A 175 7.40 4.48 14.90
C THR A 175 8.21 4.12 13.66
N ASP A 176 9.26 4.87 13.32
CA ASP A 176 10.20 4.50 12.24
C ASP A 176 10.87 3.15 12.50
N ARG A 177 11.34 2.93 13.75
CA ARG A 177 11.91 1.64 14.16
C ARG A 177 10.87 0.53 14.10
N LEU A 178 9.62 0.80 14.48
CA LEU A 178 8.53 -0.17 14.38
C LEU A 178 8.29 -0.56 12.91
N ALA A 179 8.12 0.42 12.03
CA ALA A 179 7.94 0.21 10.60
C ALA A 179 9.10 -0.61 9.99
N GLN A 180 10.34 -0.29 10.35
CA GLN A 180 11.50 -1.05 9.90
C GLN A 180 11.46 -2.49 10.39
N THR A 181 11.15 -2.73 11.67
CA THR A 181 11.03 -4.09 12.22
C THR A 181 9.93 -4.90 11.54
N LEU A 182 8.80 -4.29 11.16
CA LEU A 182 7.76 -4.97 10.39
C LEU A 182 8.29 -5.40 9.01
N LEU A 183 8.98 -4.51 8.30
CA LEU A 183 9.58 -4.81 7.00
C LEU A 183 10.69 -5.87 7.08
N ASP A 184 11.52 -5.82 8.12
CA ASP A 184 12.59 -6.81 8.32
C ASP A 184 12.02 -8.20 8.64
N ASN A 185 10.97 -8.28 9.46
CA ASN A 185 10.26 -9.54 9.71
C ASN A 185 9.56 -10.07 8.46
N TYR A 186 9.00 -9.18 7.64
CA TYR A 186 8.44 -9.56 6.35
C TYR A 186 9.50 -10.18 5.43
N LYS A 187 10.66 -9.52 5.28
CA LYS A 187 11.80 -10.03 4.50
C LYS A 187 12.37 -11.35 5.04
N ARG A 188 12.36 -11.55 6.36
CA ARG A 188 12.80 -12.81 6.99
C ARG A 188 11.89 -13.99 6.64
N LEU A 189 10.63 -13.73 6.31
CA LEU A 189 9.60 -14.74 6.06
C LEU A 189 9.30 -14.94 4.56
N LEU A 190 9.90 -14.13 3.69
CA LEU A 190 9.90 -14.30 2.24
C LEU A 190 10.71 -15.53 1.82
#